data_AF-A0A0N9IA62-F1
#
_entry.id   AF-A0A0N9IA62-F1
#
_cell.length_a   1.000
_cell.length_b   1.000
_cell.length_c   1.000
_cell.angle_alpha   90.00
_cell.angle_beta   90.00
_cell.angle_gamma   90.00
#
_symmetry.space_group_name_H-M   'P 1'
#
loop_
_entity.id
_entity.type
_entity.pdbx_description
1 polymer ?
#
loop_
_entity_poly.entity_id
_entity_poly.type
_entity_poly.pdbx_seq_one_letter_code
_entity_poly.pdbx_strand_id
1 'polypeptide(L)'
;MNPLQLAHFVASAILTHPAGVIRSMLPSLRAATESLPAALARPLTRTLSSLDDIGDGPPCCLRLTCYADSDQAAFDRLSLMSGMRVTDHLAVVLECSAAGYTSQAVPLLAAHREAIDLVWEALDDLGSPYAATVDAVRVSCQAVVLCTKHQRHDSPGSNDRITGCPVSAACWLACLAGDESQQPTCPQARQSRRCTQVPSTGRQSSQPSSVCGSGSGPSSAMSWQTATVLS
;
A
#
# COMPACT_ATOMS: atom_id res chain seq x y z
N MET A 1 -28.63 -2.66 -4.25
CA MET A 1 -27.27 -2.55 -3.71
C MET A 1 -27.32 -3.01 -2.26
N ASN A 2 -26.40 -3.87 -1.82
CA ASN A 2 -26.35 -4.25 -0.40
C ASN A 2 -25.75 -3.10 0.45
N PRO A 3 -25.92 -3.07 1.78
CA PRO A 3 -25.44 -1.96 2.61
C PRO A 3 -23.92 -1.75 2.54
N LEU A 4 -23.14 -2.82 2.40
CA LEU A 4 -21.69 -2.75 2.31
C LEU A 4 -21.23 -2.12 0.98
N GLN A 5 -21.85 -2.50 -0.13
CA GLN A 5 -21.65 -1.89 -1.45
C GLN A 5 -22.00 -0.41 -1.42
N LEU A 6 -23.12 -0.05 -0.78
CA LEU A 6 -23.53 1.35 -0.65
C LEU A 6 -22.53 2.15 0.19
N ALA A 7 -22.02 1.60 1.28
CA ALA A 7 -20.97 2.23 2.07
C ALA A 7 -19.68 2.44 1.26
N HIS A 8 -19.26 1.46 0.48
CA HIS A 8 -18.08 1.58 -0.41
C HIS A 8 -18.30 2.56 -1.56
N PHE A 9 -19.52 2.65 -2.10
CA PHE A 9 -19.88 3.68 -3.07
C PHE A 9 -19.72 5.09 -2.48
N VAL A 10 -20.31 5.34 -1.32
CA VAL A 10 -20.22 6.64 -0.65
C VAL A 10 -18.76 6.96 -0.29
N ALA A 11 -18.02 6.01 0.28
CA ALA A 11 -16.61 6.19 0.61
C ALA A 11 -15.76 6.47 -0.63
N SER A 12 -15.97 5.75 -1.72
CA SER A 12 -15.29 6.01 -3.00
C SER A 12 -15.59 7.42 -3.50
N ALA A 13 -16.85 7.85 -3.47
CA ALA A 13 -17.24 9.19 -3.93
C ALA A 13 -16.52 10.28 -3.11
N ILE A 14 -16.46 10.11 -1.78
CA ILE A 14 -15.76 11.03 -0.87
C ILE A 14 -14.26 11.09 -1.20
N LEU A 15 -13.62 9.95 -1.47
CA LEU A 15 -12.17 9.86 -1.63
C LEU A 15 -11.65 10.21 -3.05
N THR A 16 -12.51 10.13 -4.08
CA THR A 16 -12.10 10.36 -5.49
C THR A 16 -12.38 11.77 -5.99
N HIS A 17 -13.45 12.42 -5.52
CA HIS A 17 -13.94 13.61 -6.22
C HIS A 17 -13.31 14.92 -5.71
N PRO A 18 -12.87 15.83 -6.61
CA PRO A 18 -12.60 17.20 -6.22
C PRO A 18 -13.89 17.81 -5.65
N ALA A 19 -13.75 18.66 -4.62
CA ALA A 19 -14.86 19.13 -3.78
C ALA A 19 -16.03 19.76 -4.59
N GLY A 20 -15.77 20.29 -5.78
CA GLY A 20 -16.80 20.85 -6.67
C GLY A 20 -17.79 19.83 -7.25
N VAL A 21 -17.35 18.63 -7.63
CA VAL A 21 -18.22 17.60 -8.24
C VAL A 21 -19.09 16.96 -7.15
N ILE A 22 -18.49 16.63 -6.01
CA ILE A 22 -19.20 15.99 -4.91
C ILE A 22 -20.27 16.88 -4.30
N ARG A 23 -20.08 18.21 -4.29
CA ARG A 23 -21.00 19.18 -3.68
C ARG A 23 -22.43 19.08 -4.24
N SER A 24 -22.55 18.85 -5.55
CA SER A 24 -23.87 18.64 -6.19
C SER A 24 -24.55 17.33 -5.78
N MET A 25 -23.77 16.32 -5.41
CA MET A 25 -24.24 14.98 -5.04
C MET A 25 -24.45 14.83 -3.53
N LEU A 26 -24.01 15.79 -2.70
CA LEU A 26 -24.08 15.72 -1.23
C LEU A 26 -25.46 15.38 -0.67
N PRO A 27 -26.59 15.97 -1.15
CA PRO A 27 -27.91 15.61 -0.64
C PRO A 27 -28.21 14.11 -0.83
N SER A 28 -27.88 13.58 -2.00
CA SER A 28 -28.08 12.17 -2.33
C SER A 28 -27.17 11.26 -1.50
N LEU A 29 -25.91 11.64 -1.28
CA LEU A 29 -24.98 10.87 -0.44
C LEU A 29 -25.42 10.85 1.02
N ARG A 30 -25.90 11.98 1.56
CA ARG A 30 -26.42 12.07 2.94
C ARG A 30 -27.65 11.19 3.12
N ALA A 31 -28.59 11.23 2.18
CA ALA A 31 -29.75 10.33 2.20
C ALA A 31 -29.34 8.85 2.09
N ALA A 32 -28.31 8.54 1.30
CA ALA A 32 -27.79 7.17 1.20
C ALA A 32 -27.21 6.67 2.54
N THR A 33 -26.49 7.51 3.29
CA THR A 33 -25.91 7.09 4.58
C THR A 33 -26.94 6.83 5.66
N GLU A 34 -28.14 7.42 5.60
CA GLU A 34 -29.25 7.14 6.53
C GLU A 34 -29.72 5.69 6.47
N SER A 35 -29.55 5.02 5.32
CA SER A 35 -29.92 3.62 5.13
C SER A 35 -28.85 2.62 5.62
N LEU A 36 -27.67 3.12 6.00
CA LEU A 36 -26.54 2.27 6.40
C LEU A 36 -26.58 1.91 7.90
N PRO A 37 -25.97 0.77 8.29
CA PRO A 37 -25.75 0.46 9.70
C PRO A 37 -24.95 1.58 10.39
N ALA A 38 -25.28 1.87 11.65
CA ALA A 38 -24.70 2.99 12.41
C ALA A 38 -23.16 2.99 12.45
N ALA A 39 -22.53 1.82 12.46
CA ALA A 39 -21.07 1.66 12.44
C ALA A 39 -20.42 2.23 11.17
N LEU A 40 -21.12 2.18 10.03
CA LEU A 40 -20.66 2.72 8.74
C LEU A 40 -21.23 4.12 8.49
N ALA A 41 -22.49 4.37 8.89
CA ALA A 41 -23.17 5.63 8.66
C ALA A 41 -22.50 6.81 9.39
N ARG A 42 -22.18 6.64 10.69
CA ARG A 42 -21.62 7.71 11.53
C ARG A 42 -20.33 8.31 10.98
N PRO A 43 -19.28 7.51 10.66
CA PRO A 43 -18.05 8.06 10.10
C PRO A 43 -18.27 8.77 8.75
N LEU A 44 -19.07 8.18 7.85
CA LEU A 44 -19.34 8.76 6.53
C LEU A 44 -20.11 10.08 6.64
N THR A 45 -21.15 10.13 7.47
CA THR A 45 -21.91 11.37 7.72
C THR A 45 -21.03 12.45 8.32
N ARG A 46 -20.11 12.10 9.23
CA ARG A 46 -19.14 13.06 9.79
C ARG A 46 -18.32 13.73 8.69
N THR A 47 -17.76 12.95 7.76
CA THR A 47 -17.00 13.53 6.64
C THR A 47 -17.91 14.38 5.74
N LEU A 48 -19.09 13.88 5.35
CA LEU A 48 -20.04 14.61 4.50
C LEU A 48 -20.52 15.95 5.11
N SER A 49 -20.59 16.05 6.44
CA SER A 49 -20.92 17.30 7.12
C SER A 49 -19.79 18.31 7.08
N SER A 50 -18.53 17.86 7.10
CA SER A 50 -17.38 18.75 6.99
C SER A 50 -17.08 19.21 5.56
N LEU A 51 -17.45 18.43 4.52
CA LEU A 51 -17.09 18.69 3.12
C LEU A 51 -17.54 20.06 2.56
N ASP A 52 -18.52 20.72 3.18
CA ASP A 52 -18.94 22.07 2.75
C ASP A 52 -17.85 23.12 3.05
N ASP A 53 -17.00 22.87 4.05
CA ASP A 53 -16.00 23.80 4.59
C ASP A 53 -14.55 23.49 4.18
N ILE A 54 -14.29 22.38 3.47
CA ILE A 54 -12.94 21.91 3.13
C ILE A 54 -12.53 22.36 1.71
N GLY A 55 -11.23 22.63 1.52
CA GLY A 55 -10.60 22.77 0.22
C GLY A 55 -10.46 21.44 -0.55
N ASP A 56 -9.55 21.40 -1.53
CA ASP A 56 -9.32 20.22 -2.38
C ASP A 56 -8.90 18.98 -1.57
N GLY A 57 -9.55 17.85 -1.87
CA GLY A 57 -9.09 16.47 -1.68
C GLY A 57 -8.52 16.03 -0.31
N PRO A 58 -8.25 14.73 -0.15
CA PRO A 58 -7.47 14.24 0.98
C PRO A 58 -6.00 14.70 0.86
N PRO A 59 -5.35 15.10 1.97
CA PRO A 59 -3.98 15.66 1.94
C PRO A 59 -2.87 14.62 1.71
N CYS A 60 -3.20 13.33 1.60
CA CYS A 60 -2.22 12.24 1.46
C CYS A 60 -2.53 11.30 0.31
N CYS A 61 -1.48 10.64 -0.20
CA CYS A 61 -1.64 9.63 -1.25
C CYS A 61 -2.49 8.46 -0.73
N LEU A 62 -3.56 8.12 -1.45
CA LEU A 62 -4.44 7.00 -1.11
C LEU A 62 -4.09 5.70 -1.85
N ARG A 63 -2.87 5.60 -2.39
CA ARG A 63 -2.36 4.37 -3.00
C ARG A 63 -1.85 3.43 -1.92
N LEU A 64 -2.39 2.22 -1.89
CA LEU A 64 -2.06 1.22 -0.88
C LEU A 64 -0.60 0.75 -0.99
N THR A 65 -0.04 0.71 -2.21
CA THR A 65 1.35 0.27 -2.43
C THR A 65 2.38 1.28 -1.95
N CYS A 66 1.99 2.51 -1.61
CA CYS A 66 2.89 3.48 -0.99
C CYS A 66 3.23 3.14 0.47
N TYR A 67 2.41 2.32 1.14
CA TYR A 67 2.51 2.06 2.58
C TYR A 67 2.79 0.60 2.94
N ALA A 68 2.65 -0.33 1.99
CA ALA A 68 2.95 -1.75 2.19
C ALA A 68 3.40 -2.40 0.88
N ASP A 69 4.04 -3.56 0.97
CA ASP A 69 4.41 -4.35 -0.21
C ASP A 69 3.18 -4.65 -1.08
N SER A 70 3.37 -4.54 -2.39
CA SER A 70 2.29 -4.61 -3.37
C SER A 70 2.02 -6.05 -3.83
N ASP A 71 0.78 -6.53 -3.67
CA ASP A 71 0.29 -7.68 -4.44
C ASP A 71 -0.34 -7.17 -5.75
N GLN A 72 0.50 -6.63 -6.64
CA GLN A 72 0.05 -6.11 -7.94
C GLN A 72 -0.76 -7.16 -8.72
N ALA A 73 -0.39 -8.44 -8.59
CA ALA A 73 -1.09 -9.54 -9.23
C ALA A 73 -2.54 -9.69 -8.74
N ALA A 74 -2.86 -9.33 -7.49
CA ALA A 74 -4.23 -9.36 -6.99
C ALA A 74 -5.08 -8.21 -7.56
N PHE A 75 -4.52 -7.01 -7.72
CA PHE A 75 -5.19 -5.90 -8.41
C PHE A 75 -5.44 -6.20 -9.89
N ASP A 76 -4.45 -6.80 -10.57
CA ASP A 76 -4.58 -7.22 -11.96
C ASP A 76 -5.66 -8.31 -12.12
N ARG A 77 -5.70 -9.29 -11.20
CA ARG A 77 -6.76 -10.31 -11.16
C ARG A 77 -8.14 -9.68 -10.98
N LEU A 78 -8.29 -8.74 -10.06
CA LEU A 78 -9.58 -8.05 -9.84
C LEU A 78 -9.99 -7.20 -11.04
N SER A 79 -9.04 -6.54 -11.70
CA SER A 79 -9.27 -5.82 -12.96
C SER A 79 -9.80 -6.75 -14.06
N LEU A 80 -9.16 -7.91 -14.24
CA LEU A 80 -9.58 -8.90 -15.23
C LEU A 80 -10.99 -9.43 -14.95
N MET A 81 -11.30 -9.72 -13.68
CA MET A 81 -12.61 -10.24 -13.29
C MET A 81 -13.72 -9.22 -13.44
N SER A 82 -13.44 -7.95 -13.12
CA SER A 82 -14.45 -6.89 -13.13
C SER A 82 -14.66 -6.26 -14.50
N GLY A 83 -13.68 -6.36 -15.40
CA GLY A 83 -13.61 -5.56 -16.62
C GLY A 83 -13.31 -4.08 -16.36
N MET A 84 -13.04 -3.70 -15.11
CA MET A 84 -12.68 -2.34 -14.70
C MET A 84 -11.16 -2.20 -14.57
N ARG A 85 -10.63 -0.99 -14.72
CA ARG A 85 -9.22 -0.72 -14.42
C ARG A 85 -9.05 -0.52 -12.91
N VAL A 86 -8.82 -1.61 -12.18
CA VAL A 86 -8.62 -1.56 -10.73
C VAL A 86 -7.15 -1.30 -10.43
N THR A 87 -6.87 -0.10 -9.93
CA THR A 87 -5.55 0.29 -9.44
C THR A 87 -5.46 0.06 -7.93
N ASP A 88 -4.27 0.26 -7.39
CA ASP A 88 -4.01 0.25 -5.95
C ASP A 88 -4.51 1.49 -5.20
N HIS A 89 -5.18 2.41 -5.90
CA HIS A 89 -5.81 3.57 -5.28
C HIS A 89 -7.04 3.11 -4.49
N LEU A 90 -7.09 3.39 -3.19
CA LEU A 90 -8.13 2.90 -2.27
C LEU A 90 -9.54 3.13 -2.81
N ALA A 91 -9.81 4.34 -3.33
CA ALA A 91 -11.12 4.68 -3.87
C ALA A 91 -11.52 3.81 -5.08
N VAL A 92 -10.58 3.42 -5.94
CA VAL A 92 -10.86 2.57 -7.11
C VAL A 92 -11.22 1.14 -6.68
N VAL A 93 -10.58 0.62 -5.63
CA VAL A 93 -10.93 -0.69 -5.05
C VAL A 93 -12.33 -0.64 -4.45
N LEU A 94 -12.69 0.47 -3.78
CA LEU A 94 -14.04 0.68 -3.23
C LEU A 94 -15.10 0.80 -4.32
N GLU A 95 -14.80 1.48 -5.42
CA GLU A 95 -15.66 1.57 -6.60
C GLU A 95 -15.93 0.18 -7.20
N CYS A 96 -14.89 -0.64 -7.37
CA CYS A 96 -15.04 -2.02 -7.83
C CYS A 96 -15.89 -2.85 -6.86
N SER A 97 -15.68 -2.68 -5.55
CA SER A 97 -16.51 -3.32 -4.54
C SER A 97 -17.97 -2.90 -4.64
N ALA A 98 -18.24 -1.62 -4.88
CA ALA A 98 -19.58 -1.06 -5.03
C ALA A 98 -20.28 -1.56 -6.31
N ALA A 99 -19.52 -1.76 -7.38
CA ALA A 99 -20.00 -2.29 -8.67
C ALA A 99 -20.47 -3.76 -8.61
N GLY A 100 -20.25 -4.46 -7.50
CA GLY A 100 -20.75 -5.82 -7.29
C GLY A 100 -19.68 -6.85 -6.93
N TYR A 101 -18.40 -6.49 -7.02
CA TYR A 101 -17.27 -7.41 -6.78
C TYR A 101 -16.83 -7.44 -5.31
N THR A 102 -17.78 -7.26 -4.39
CA THR A 102 -17.51 -7.15 -2.95
C THR A 102 -16.80 -8.40 -2.39
N SER A 103 -17.15 -9.59 -2.88
CA SER A 103 -16.52 -10.86 -2.47
C SER A 103 -15.04 -10.97 -2.80
N GLN A 104 -14.57 -10.21 -3.80
CA GLN A 104 -13.17 -10.20 -4.24
C GLN A 104 -12.44 -8.96 -3.70
N ALA A 105 -13.11 -7.81 -3.70
CA ALA A 105 -12.54 -6.55 -3.26
C ALA A 105 -12.29 -6.50 -1.74
N VAL A 106 -13.20 -7.04 -0.91
CA VAL A 106 -13.02 -6.95 0.56
C VAL A 106 -11.84 -7.78 1.07
N PRO A 107 -11.61 -9.04 0.62
CA PRO A 107 -10.39 -9.75 0.98
C PRO A 107 -9.11 -9.04 0.53
N LEU A 108 -9.14 -8.38 -0.64
CA LEU A 108 -8.01 -7.56 -1.11
C LEU A 108 -7.77 -6.36 -0.18
N LEU A 109 -8.81 -5.64 0.22
CA LEU A 109 -8.70 -4.56 1.21
C LEU A 109 -8.19 -5.07 2.56
N ALA A 110 -8.67 -6.24 3.02
CA ALA A 110 -8.22 -6.85 4.25
C ALA A 110 -6.74 -7.30 4.20
N ALA A 111 -6.26 -7.75 3.04
CA ALA A 111 -4.85 -8.06 2.83
C ALA A 111 -3.96 -6.81 2.91
N HIS A 112 -4.49 -5.65 2.52
CA HIS A 112 -3.82 -4.35 2.64
C HIS A 112 -4.20 -3.59 3.92
N ARG A 113 -4.66 -4.27 4.96
CA ARG A 113 -5.12 -3.62 6.20
C ARG A 113 -4.04 -2.74 6.83
N GLU A 114 -2.79 -3.16 6.85
CA GLU A 114 -1.69 -2.38 7.43
C GLU A 114 -1.51 -1.04 6.68
N ALA A 115 -1.60 -1.05 5.35
CA ALA A 115 -1.58 0.18 4.56
C ALA A 115 -2.78 1.09 4.86
N ILE A 116 -3.98 0.51 5.01
CA ILE A 116 -5.19 1.28 5.36
C ILE A 116 -5.08 1.88 6.77
N ASP A 117 -4.52 1.15 7.73
CA ASP A 117 -4.28 1.62 9.09
C ASP A 117 -3.28 2.81 9.09
N LEU A 118 -2.21 2.75 8.30
CA LEU A 118 -1.24 3.84 8.15
C LEU A 118 -1.84 5.09 7.49
N VAL A 119 -2.67 4.91 6.45
CA VAL A 119 -3.42 6.02 5.81
C VAL A 119 -4.36 6.68 6.80
N TRP A 120 -5.08 5.90 7.60
CA TRP A 120 -5.97 6.43 8.63
C TRP A 120 -5.21 7.25 9.67
N GLU A 121 -4.09 6.71 10.19
CA GLU A 121 -3.30 7.38 11.22
C GLU A 121 -2.69 8.69 10.69
N ALA A 122 -2.20 8.70 9.46
CA ALA A 122 -1.71 9.92 8.83
C ALA A 122 -2.80 10.99 8.65
N LEU A 123 -4.02 10.59 8.25
CA LEU A 123 -5.14 11.53 8.12
C LEU A 123 -5.61 12.03 9.48
N ASP A 124 -5.58 11.18 10.51
CA ASP A 124 -5.95 11.54 11.88
C ASP A 124 -4.95 12.52 12.50
N ASP A 125 -3.65 12.28 12.32
CA ASP A 125 -2.57 13.18 12.74
C ASP A 125 -2.68 14.58 12.11
N LEU A 126 -3.15 14.64 10.86
CA LEU A 126 -3.41 15.89 10.14
C LEU A 126 -4.74 16.56 10.52
N GLY A 127 -5.53 15.95 11.41
CA GLY A 127 -6.88 16.42 11.76
C GLY A 127 -7.84 16.39 10.58
N SER A 128 -7.58 15.54 9.58
CA SER A 128 -8.32 15.51 8.33
C SER A 128 -9.67 14.80 8.51
N PRO A 129 -10.79 15.39 8.05
CA PRO A 129 -12.10 14.74 8.14
C PRO A 129 -12.23 13.49 7.26
N TYR A 130 -11.33 13.30 6.29
CA TYR A 130 -11.25 12.06 5.51
C TYR A 130 -10.81 10.86 6.36
N ALA A 131 -10.17 11.07 7.51
CA ALA A 131 -9.84 10.00 8.46
C ALA A 131 -11.10 9.21 8.87
N ALA A 132 -12.22 9.91 9.08
CA ALA A 132 -13.48 9.24 9.41
C ALA A 132 -13.98 8.33 8.28
N THR A 133 -13.83 8.73 7.01
CA THR A 133 -14.19 7.87 5.88
C THR A 133 -13.31 6.63 5.81
N VAL A 134 -12.00 6.76 6.03
CA VAL A 134 -11.09 5.60 6.08
C VAL A 134 -11.41 4.70 7.28
N ASP A 135 -11.85 5.26 8.41
CA ASP A 135 -12.32 4.48 9.56
C ASP A 135 -13.52 3.58 9.21
N ALA A 136 -14.48 4.10 8.43
CA ALA A 136 -15.59 3.30 7.90
C ALA A 136 -15.10 2.10 7.07
N VAL A 137 -14.05 2.30 6.26
CA VAL A 137 -13.44 1.25 5.44
C VAL A 137 -12.72 0.21 6.30
N ARG A 138 -12.04 0.64 7.37
CA ARG A 138 -11.42 -0.30 8.33
C ARG A 138 -12.46 -1.22 8.96
N VAL A 139 -13.59 -0.66 9.41
CA VAL A 139 -14.72 -1.41 9.97
C VAL A 139 -15.29 -2.39 8.95
N SER A 140 -15.41 -1.98 7.69
CA SER A 140 -15.97 -2.82 6.62
C SER A 140 -15.09 -4.05 6.31
N CYS A 141 -13.76 -3.91 6.45
CA CYS A 141 -12.81 -4.99 6.27
C CYS A 141 -12.82 -6.01 7.43
N GLN A 142 -13.07 -5.55 8.66
CA GLN A 142 -13.09 -6.41 9.87
C GLN A 142 -14.25 -7.39 9.90
N ALA A 143 -15.39 -7.04 9.29
CA ALA A 143 -16.55 -7.93 9.18
C ALA A 143 -16.24 -9.25 8.44
N VAL A 144 -15.28 -9.22 7.49
CA VAL A 144 -14.82 -10.40 6.76
C VAL A 144 -13.78 -11.19 7.56
N VAL A 145 -12.85 -10.52 8.24
CA VAL A 145 -11.85 -11.19 9.10
C VAL A 145 -12.50 -11.96 10.25
N LEU A 146 -13.64 -11.47 10.76
CA LEU A 146 -14.42 -12.17 11.78
C LEU A 146 -15.17 -13.40 11.23
N CYS A 147 -15.62 -13.39 9.97
CA CYS A 147 -16.31 -14.53 9.37
C CYS A 147 -15.36 -15.62 8.84
N THR A 148 -14.14 -15.24 8.44
CA THR A 148 -13.06 -16.19 8.09
C THR A 148 -12.30 -16.73 9.30
N LYS A 149 -12.59 -16.27 10.53
CA LYS A 149 -11.91 -16.71 11.76
C LYS A 149 -12.18 -18.17 12.17
N HIS A 150 -13.02 -18.91 11.44
CA HIS A 150 -13.03 -20.38 11.50
C HIS A 150 -11.95 -21.04 10.62
N GLN A 151 -11.12 -20.28 9.90
CA GLN A 151 -10.14 -20.79 8.96
C GLN A 151 -8.72 -20.34 9.35
N ARG A 152 -8.02 -21.30 9.97
CA ARG A 152 -6.58 -21.43 10.24
C ARG A 152 -5.83 -20.18 10.72
N HIS A 153 -5.50 -20.22 12.01
CA HIS A 153 -4.30 -19.59 12.55
C HIS A 153 -3.07 -20.01 11.72
N ASP A 154 -2.58 -19.13 10.86
CA ASP A 154 -1.17 -19.11 10.52
C ASP A 154 -0.45 -18.35 11.63
N SER A 155 0.54 -19.00 12.23
CA SER A 155 1.39 -18.45 13.27
C SER A 155 2.00 -17.13 12.81
N PRO A 156 2.09 -16.09 13.66
CA PRO A 156 2.75 -14.85 13.30
C PRO A 156 4.23 -15.16 13.05
N GLY A 157 4.61 -15.24 11.78
CA GLY A 157 5.99 -15.21 11.36
C GLY A 157 6.61 -13.92 11.86
N SER A 158 7.64 -14.05 12.67
CA SER A 158 8.44 -12.96 13.22
C SER A 158 9.04 -12.14 12.08
N ASN A 159 8.34 -11.09 11.64
CA ASN A 159 8.99 -9.97 10.98
C ASN A 159 9.34 -8.97 12.06
N ASP A 160 10.64 -8.86 12.32
CA ASP A 160 11.23 -7.94 13.27
C ASP A 160 10.65 -6.54 13.08
N ARG A 161 10.13 -6.01 14.18
CA ARG A 161 9.80 -4.60 14.35
C ARG A 161 11.04 -3.78 14.04
N ILE A 162 11.00 -3.02 12.94
CA ILE A 162 11.75 -1.76 12.90
C ILE A 162 10.88 -0.71 13.58
N THR A 163 10.90 -0.70 14.91
CA THR A 163 10.55 0.47 15.71
C THR A 163 11.55 1.57 15.38
N GLY A 164 11.09 2.66 14.75
CA GLY A 164 11.88 3.90 14.70
C GLY A 164 11.68 4.85 13.52
N CYS A 165 10.85 4.54 12.51
CA CYS A 165 10.53 5.54 11.49
C CYS A 165 9.25 6.29 11.88
N PRO A 166 9.23 7.63 11.95
CA PRO A 166 7.98 8.35 12.06
C PRO A 166 7.19 8.08 10.79
N VAL A 167 6.13 7.28 10.89
CA VAL A 167 5.17 7.06 9.80
C VAL A 167 4.67 8.41 9.28
N SER A 168 4.56 9.40 10.18
CA SER A 168 4.29 10.80 9.83
C SER A 168 5.33 11.42 8.91
N ALA A 169 6.62 11.07 8.98
CA ALA A 169 7.66 11.58 8.08
C ALA A 169 7.64 10.89 6.71
N ALA A 170 7.38 9.57 6.66
CA ALA A 170 7.20 8.85 5.40
C ALA A 170 5.91 9.28 4.68
N CYS A 171 4.83 9.48 5.43
CA CYS A 171 3.59 10.04 4.92
C CYS A 171 3.78 11.50 4.52
N TRP A 172 4.47 12.32 5.32
CA TRP A 172 4.78 13.69 4.94
C TRP A 172 5.62 13.73 3.66
N LEU A 173 6.62 12.86 3.49
CA LEU A 173 7.35 12.71 2.23
C LEU A 173 6.44 12.28 1.06
N ALA A 174 5.48 11.38 1.28
CA ALA A 174 4.51 10.95 0.28
C ALA A 174 3.48 12.06 -0.06
N CYS A 175 3.08 12.88 0.92
CA CYS A 175 2.20 14.04 0.78
C CYS A 175 2.91 15.23 0.12
N LEU A 176 4.18 15.47 0.46
CA LEU A 176 5.00 16.55 -0.09
C LEU A 176 5.38 16.28 -1.55
N ALA A 177 5.32 15.02 -1.99
CA ALA A 177 5.64 14.62 -3.34
C ALA A 177 4.63 15.08 -4.41
N GLY A 178 3.50 15.71 -4.04
CA GLY A 178 2.77 16.65 -4.91
C GLY A 178 2.46 16.23 -6.36
N ASP A 179 2.43 14.94 -6.69
CA ASP A 179 2.33 14.47 -8.08
C ASP A 179 1.00 13.73 -8.30
N GLU A 180 -0.10 14.42 -8.02
CA GLU A 180 -1.39 14.19 -8.71
C GLU A 180 -1.38 14.98 -10.03
N SER A 181 -0.35 14.76 -10.86
CA SER A 181 -0.35 15.25 -12.23
C SER A 181 -1.04 14.20 -13.11
N GLN A 182 -2.35 14.40 -13.29
CA GLN A 182 -3.12 13.80 -14.38
C GLN A 182 -2.59 14.34 -15.72
N GLN A 183 -1.47 13.80 -16.19
CA GLN A 183 -1.05 13.90 -17.58
C GLN A 183 -0.94 12.47 -18.12
N PRO A 184 -1.72 12.10 -19.15
CA PRO A 184 -1.60 10.80 -19.77
C PRO A 184 -0.23 10.71 -20.46
N THR A 185 0.72 10.03 -19.84
CA THR A 185 1.95 9.67 -20.52
C THR A 185 1.62 8.53 -21.48
N CYS A 186 1.31 8.87 -22.73
CA CYS A 186 1.17 7.91 -23.83
C CYS A 186 2.45 7.05 -23.94
N PRO A 187 2.35 5.76 -24.31
CA PRO A 187 3.47 4.84 -24.26
C PRO A 187 4.41 5.09 -25.44
N GLN A 188 5.46 5.88 -25.24
CA GLN A 188 6.56 5.97 -26.20
C GLN A 188 7.73 5.10 -25.76
N ALA A 189 7.92 4.04 -26.55
CA ALA A 189 9.15 3.31 -26.80
C ALA A 189 9.99 2.89 -25.57
N ARG A 190 9.79 1.63 -25.17
CA ARG A 190 10.70 0.81 -24.38
C ARG A 190 12.13 0.85 -24.96
N GLN A 191 12.97 1.76 -24.51
CA GLN A 191 14.43 1.66 -24.68
C GLN A 191 15.01 0.79 -23.57
N SER A 192 15.19 -0.49 -23.84
CA SER A 192 16.09 -1.35 -23.08
C SER A 192 17.52 -0.86 -23.28
N ARG A 193 18.08 -0.18 -22.28
CA ARG A 193 19.52 0.12 -22.27
C ARG A 193 20.26 -1.10 -21.74
N ARG A 194 20.63 -1.97 -22.69
CA ARG A 194 21.66 -3.01 -22.56
C ARG A 194 22.92 -2.37 -21.95
N CYS A 195 23.32 -2.79 -20.75
CA CYS A 195 24.57 -2.36 -20.13
C CYS A 195 25.75 -2.76 -21.04
N THR A 196 26.29 -1.81 -21.78
CA THR A 196 27.64 -1.88 -22.34
C THR A 196 28.55 -1.03 -21.46
N GLN A 197 28.87 -1.52 -20.27
CA GLN A 197 30.05 -1.03 -19.56
C GLN A 197 31.26 -1.79 -20.11
N VAL A 198 32.05 -1.08 -20.92
CA VAL A 198 33.41 -1.48 -21.28
C VAL A 198 34.31 -1.07 -20.11
N PRO A 199 35.16 -1.95 -19.55
CA PRO A 199 36.08 -1.58 -18.48
C PRO A 199 37.14 -0.60 -19.02
N SER A 200 37.42 0.46 -18.26
CA SER A 200 38.44 1.45 -18.60
C SER A 200 39.84 0.84 -18.56
N THR A 201 40.50 0.80 -19.71
CA THR A 201 41.93 0.50 -19.84
C THR A 201 42.74 1.73 -19.44
N GLY A 202 43.36 1.71 -18.25
CA GLY A 202 44.22 2.79 -17.78
C GLY A 202 45.19 2.32 -16.71
N ARG A 203 46.41 1.94 -17.13
CA ARG A 203 47.58 1.74 -16.25
C ARG A 203 48.17 3.10 -15.89
N GLN A 204 48.33 3.41 -14.60
CA GLN A 204 49.42 4.26 -14.13
C GLN A 204 50.02 3.70 -12.84
N SER A 205 51.32 3.43 -12.93
CA SER A 205 52.22 2.92 -11.92
C SER A 205 52.95 4.08 -11.27
N SER A 206 53.09 4.10 -9.94
CA SER A 206 54.20 4.70 -9.20
C SER A 206 54.19 4.19 -7.76
N GLN A 207 55.01 3.18 -7.48
CA GLN A 207 55.44 2.86 -6.11
C GLN A 207 56.55 3.83 -5.68
N PRO A 208 56.77 3.96 -4.36
CA PRO A 208 58.12 3.83 -3.84
C PRO A 208 58.24 2.72 -2.79
N SER A 209 59.49 2.25 -2.69
CA SER A 209 60.00 1.03 -2.08
C SER A 209 60.31 1.11 -0.58
N SER A 210 60.39 -0.09 0.02
CA SER A 210 61.26 -0.52 1.14
C SER A 210 60.74 -0.42 2.58
N VAL A 211 60.49 -1.58 3.22
CA VAL A 211 61.45 -2.22 4.15
C VAL A 211 61.00 -3.64 4.57
N CYS A 212 61.99 -4.51 4.74
CA CYS A 212 61.93 -5.95 5.04
C CYS A 212 61.40 -6.33 6.43
N GLY A 213 60.81 -7.53 6.50
CA GLY A 213 60.65 -8.30 7.74
C GLY A 213 60.47 -9.79 7.41
N SER A 214 61.60 -10.51 7.31
CA SER A 214 61.67 -11.96 7.11
C SER A 214 61.16 -12.74 8.32
N GLY A 215 60.51 -13.89 8.10
CA GLY A 215 60.11 -14.80 9.16
C GLY A 215 59.40 -16.07 8.66
N SER A 216 60.18 -16.96 8.08
CA SER A 216 60.05 -18.43 7.94
C SER A 216 58.75 -19.14 8.39
N GLY A 217 58.19 -19.97 7.50
CA GLY A 217 57.29 -21.09 7.86
C GLY A 217 58.03 -22.22 8.63
N PRO A 218 57.47 -23.44 8.78
CA PRO A 218 56.81 -24.18 7.69
C PRO A 218 55.59 -25.06 8.06
N SER A 219 54.96 -25.58 6.99
CA SER A 219 54.42 -26.95 6.76
C SER A 219 53.47 -27.60 7.77
N SER A 220 52.23 -27.91 7.41
CA SER A 220 51.75 -29.01 6.52
C SER A 220 51.30 -30.22 7.33
N ALA A 221 50.03 -30.63 7.19
CA ALA A 221 49.63 -32.02 7.02
C ALA A 221 48.10 -32.14 6.88
N MET A 222 47.67 -32.71 5.74
CA MET A 222 46.35 -33.32 5.55
C MET A 222 46.19 -34.52 6.50
N SER A 223 44.97 -34.79 6.97
CA SER A 223 44.55 -36.17 7.20
C SER A 223 43.05 -36.34 6.99
N TRP A 224 42.69 -37.11 5.96
CA TRP A 224 41.39 -37.77 5.85
C TRP A 224 41.44 -39.01 6.74
N GLN A 225 40.41 -39.27 7.53
CA GLN A 225 40.20 -40.58 8.14
C GLN A 225 38.76 -41.03 7.95
N THR A 226 38.65 -42.04 7.09
CA THR A 226 37.59 -43.03 7.00
C THR A 226 37.48 -43.81 8.31
N ALA A 227 36.26 -43.99 8.80
CA ALA A 227 35.94 -44.95 9.85
C ALA A 227 35.01 -46.02 9.27
N THR A 228 35.53 -47.24 9.13
CA THR A 228 34.77 -48.48 9.06
C THR A 228 35.12 -49.27 10.31
N VAL A 229 34.14 -49.86 11.00
CA VAL A 229 34.22 -51.19 11.64
C VAL A 229 32.86 -51.58 12.23
N LEU A 230 32.40 -52.75 11.77
CA LEU A 230 31.54 -53.79 12.36
C LEU A 230 30.38 -53.44 13.29
N SER A 231 29.18 -53.90 12.90
CA SER A 231 28.59 -55.15 13.41
C SER A 231 27.66 -55.77 12.36
#